data_AF-A0A3M1FKY3-F1
#
_entry.id   AF-A0A3M1FKY3-F1
#
_cell.length_a   1.000
_cell.length_b   1.000
_cell.length_c   1.000
_cell.angle_alpha   90.00
_cell.angle_beta   90.00
_cell.angle_gamma   90.00
#
_symmetry.space_group_name_H-M   'P 1'
#
loop_
_entity.id
_entity.type
_entity.pdbx_description
1 polymer ?
#
loop_
_entity_poly.entity_id
_entity_poly.type
_entity_poly.pdbx_seq_one_letter_code
_entity_poly.pdbx_strand_id
1 'polypeptide(L)'
;RLAFTLYRLSKSQEEIKLLTQKIRVLDKKVATLNRKNSDIRERLFAIERALFKKEDLKSIDKTEQENDKPLDKQELKQSSFKKPLARALSKALLRTAPFEDADPLSVVNKGEIVLLEKVKDGWSKVKTDIGLKGWVKTSKIAYLNTRQ
;
A
#
# COMPACT_ATOMS: atom_id res chain seq x y z
N ARG A 1 38.70 31.58 -29.76
CA ARG A 1 37.65 30.52 -29.72
C ARG A 1 37.96 29.44 -28.68
N LEU A 2 39.15 28.83 -28.67
CA LEU A 2 39.53 27.75 -27.75
C LEU A 2 39.49 28.11 -26.24
N ALA A 3 39.99 29.29 -25.87
CA ALA A 3 39.98 29.73 -24.46
C ALA A 3 38.56 29.85 -23.88
N PHE A 4 37.62 30.31 -24.70
CA PHE A 4 36.23 30.49 -24.30
C PHE A 4 35.49 29.16 -24.13
N THR A 5 35.78 28.16 -24.97
CA THR A 5 35.21 26.82 -24.82
C THR A 5 35.74 26.12 -23.57
N LEU A 6 37.03 26.28 -23.25
CA LEU A 6 37.62 25.73 -22.02
C LEU A 6 37.02 26.35 -20.76
N TYR A 7 36.79 27.67 -20.77
CA TYR A 7 36.14 28.37 -19.66
C TYR A 7 34.70 27.88 -19.38
N ARG A 8 33.90 27.69 -20.44
CA ARG A 8 32.54 27.13 -20.26
C ARG A 8 32.59 25.70 -19.73
N LEU A 9 33.53 24.89 -20.23
CA LEU A 9 33.67 23.50 -19.81
C LEU A 9 34.03 23.41 -18.32
N SER A 10 35.00 24.19 -17.84
CA SER A 10 35.38 24.19 -16.42
C SER A 10 34.23 24.61 -15.51
N LYS A 11 33.47 25.65 -15.89
CA LYS A 11 32.28 26.07 -15.14
C LYS A 11 31.21 24.97 -15.08
N SER A 12 30.95 24.30 -16.20
CA SER A 12 30.00 23.17 -16.23
C SER A 12 30.46 21.99 -15.37
N GLN A 13 31.76 21.72 -15.29
CA GLN A 13 32.31 20.67 -14.43
C GLN A 13 32.11 20.97 -12.94
N GLU A 14 32.25 22.22 -12.51
CA GLU A 14 31.99 22.63 -11.12
C GLU A 14 30.50 22.51 -10.77
N GLU A 15 29.60 22.89 -11.68
CA GLU A 15 28.16 22.71 -11.50
C GLU A 15 27.79 21.22 -11.36
N ILE A 16 28.37 20.34 -12.18
CA ILE A 16 28.18 18.89 -12.11
C ILE A 16 28.67 18.34 -10.75
N LYS A 17 29.83 18.79 -10.26
CA LYS A 17 30.34 18.38 -8.94
C LYS A 17 29.37 18.78 -7.82
N LEU A 18 28.87 20.02 -7.85
CA LEU A 18 27.91 20.51 -6.86
C LEU A 18 26.60 19.72 -6.88
N LEU A 19 26.07 19.45 -8.08
CA LEU A 19 24.85 18.63 -8.23
C LEU A 19 25.06 17.21 -7.71
N THR A 20 26.22 16.61 -7.98
CA THR A 20 26.58 15.28 -7.48
C THR A 20 26.60 15.23 -5.95
N GLN A 21 27.14 16.27 -5.30
CA GLN A 21 27.11 16.37 -3.83
C GLN A 21 25.68 16.50 -3.30
N LYS A 22 24.82 17.29 -3.94
CA LYS A 22 23.41 17.44 -3.56
C LYS A 22 22.65 16.12 -3.67
N ILE A 23 22.86 15.36 -4.74
CA ILE A 23 22.25 14.03 -4.94
C ILE A 23 22.64 13.11 -3.77
N ARG A 24 23.94 13.04 -3.43
CA ARG A 24 24.41 12.22 -2.30
C ARG A 24 23.75 12.57 -0.98
N VAL A 25 23.50 13.85 -0.70
CA VAL A 25 22.80 14.29 0.51
C VAL A 25 21.33 13.87 0.47
N LEU A 26 20.67 14.01 -0.69
CA LEU A 26 19.29 13.56 -0.89
C LEU A 26 19.15 12.05 -0.69
N ASP A 27 20.08 11.24 -1.20
CA ASP A 27 20.07 9.78 -1.02
C ASP A 27 20.09 9.40 0.47
N LYS A 28 20.94 10.06 1.25
CA LYS A 28 20.98 9.87 2.71
C LYS A 28 19.64 10.23 3.35
N LYS A 29 19.03 11.35 2.94
CA LYS A 29 17.73 11.78 3.47
C LYS A 29 16.64 10.75 3.14
N VAL A 30 16.59 10.26 1.90
CA VAL A 30 15.66 9.21 1.47
C VAL A 30 15.84 7.95 2.30
N ALA A 31 17.07 7.50 2.54
CA ALA A 31 17.35 6.34 3.37
C ALA A 31 16.81 6.51 4.81
N THR A 32 16.98 7.70 5.41
CA THR A 32 16.44 7.97 6.75
C THR A 32 14.91 7.99 6.79
N LEU A 33 14.27 8.54 5.76
CA LEU A 33 12.80 8.56 5.66
C LEU A 33 12.24 7.14 5.50
N ASN A 34 12.90 6.30 4.70
CA ASN A 34 12.49 4.91 4.53
C ASN A 34 12.55 4.11 5.83
N ARG A 35 13.59 4.33 6.66
CA ARG A 35 13.67 3.74 8.01
C ARG A 35 12.54 4.22 8.93
N LYS A 36 12.27 5.53 8.96
CA LYS A 36 11.15 6.06 9.76
C LYS A 36 9.80 5.48 9.31
N ASN A 37 9.61 5.31 8.00
CA ASN A 37 8.40 4.71 7.46
C ASN A 37 8.25 3.22 7.82
N SER A 38 9.35 2.45 7.92
CA SER A 38 9.27 1.07 8.43
C SER A 38 8.83 1.03 9.88
N ASP A 39 9.41 1.88 10.73
CA ASP A 39 9.07 1.93 12.16
C ASP A 39 7.59 2.29 12.37
N ILE A 40 7.07 3.24 11.58
CA ILE A 40 5.65 3.62 11.62
C ILE A 40 4.77 2.44 11.23
N ARG A 41 5.13 1.68 10.19
CA ARG A 41 4.36 0.49 9.76
C ARG A 41 4.33 -0.59 10.85
N GLU A 42 5.44 -0.83 11.53
CA GLU A 42 5.50 -1.78 12.65
C GLU A 42 4.62 -1.33 13.82
N ARG A 43 4.66 -0.03 14.17
CA ARG A 43 3.81 0.55 15.21
C ARG A 43 2.32 0.45 14.85
N LEU A 44 1.96 0.75 13.60
CA LEU A 44 0.59 0.60 13.11
C LEU A 44 0.12 -0.84 13.21
N PHE A 45 0.94 -1.81 12.81
CA PHE A 45 0.61 -3.23 12.93
C PHE A 45 0.40 -3.66 14.40
N ALA A 46 1.23 -3.16 15.33
CA ALA A 46 1.07 -3.41 16.75
C ALA A 46 -0.24 -2.81 17.31
N ILE A 47 -0.60 -1.60 16.86
CA ILE A 47 -1.87 -0.94 17.22
C ILE A 47 -3.06 -1.72 16.65
N GLU A 48 -3.04 -2.10 15.37
CA GLU A 48 -4.08 -2.91 14.74
C GLU A 48 -4.30 -4.22 15.51
N ARG A 49 -3.22 -4.91 15.89
CA ARG A 49 -3.28 -6.13 16.71
C ARG A 49 -3.86 -5.87 18.10
N ALA A 50 -3.51 -4.75 18.73
CA ALA A 50 -4.01 -4.38 20.04
C ALA A 50 -5.50 -3.96 20.00
N LEU A 51 -5.94 -3.30 18.94
CA LEU A 51 -7.34 -2.94 18.72
C LEU A 51 -8.20 -4.19 18.48
N PHE A 52 -7.72 -5.11 17.65
CA PHE A 52 -8.37 -6.42 17.46
C PHE A 52 -8.57 -7.16 18.79
N LYS A 53 -7.54 -7.15 19.65
CA LYS A 53 -7.64 -7.76 21.00
C LYS A 53 -8.57 -7.00 21.96
N LYS A 54 -8.77 -5.69 21.76
CA LYS A 54 -9.69 -4.86 22.58
C LYS A 54 -11.15 -5.00 22.15
N GLU A 55 -11.43 -5.28 20.88
CA GLU A 55 -12.78 -5.57 20.38
C GLU A 55 -13.35 -6.85 21.00
N ASP A 56 -12.49 -7.87 21.23
CA ASP A 56 -12.87 -9.09 21.95
C ASP A 56 -13.17 -8.86 23.45
N LEU A 57 -12.67 -7.77 24.05
CA LEU A 57 -12.84 -7.44 25.48
C LEU A 57 -14.04 -6.50 25.75
N LYS A 58 -14.67 -5.92 24.73
CA LYS A 58 -15.88 -5.08 24.89
C LYS A 58 -17.20 -5.86 24.88
N SER A 59 -17.15 -7.18 24.69
CA SER A 59 -18.32 -8.06 24.58
C SER A 59 -18.64 -8.82 25.87
N ILE A 60 -17.92 -8.60 26.97
CA ILE A 60 -18.00 -9.43 28.19
C ILE A 60 -18.88 -8.81 29.30
N ASP A 61 -19.83 -7.93 28.97
CA ASP A 61 -20.89 -7.60 29.94
C ASP A 61 -22.18 -7.27 29.21
N LYS A 62 -22.89 -8.32 28.78
CA LYS A 62 -24.30 -8.55 29.11
C LYS A 62 -24.83 -9.83 28.47
N THR A 63 -25.50 -10.59 29.33
CA THR A 63 -26.50 -11.66 29.11
C THR A 63 -26.00 -13.07 28.79
N GLU A 64 -25.99 -13.87 29.85
CA GLU A 64 -26.12 -15.33 29.87
C GLU A 64 -27.54 -15.78 29.47
N GLN A 65 -27.57 -16.88 28.68
CA GLN A 65 -28.59 -17.96 28.63
C GLN A 65 -29.94 -17.65 27.93
N GLU A 66 -30.54 -18.48 27.07
CA GLU A 66 -30.32 -19.89 26.70
C GLU A 66 -31.18 -20.28 25.46
N ASN A 67 -30.72 -21.26 24.66
CA ASN A 67 -31.48 -22.27 23.87
C ASN A 67 -32.34 -21.80 22.66
N ASP A 68 -32.18 -22.25 21.39
CA ASP A 68 -31.93 -23.60 20.85
C ASP A 68 -31.05 -23.62 19.56
N LYS A 69 -30.25 -24.69 19.41
CA LYS A 69 -29.39 -25.06 18.25
C LYS A 69 -30.20 -25.86 17.19
N PRO A 70 -29.69 -26.18 15.97
CA PRO A 70 -28.29 -26.11 15.53
C PRO A 70 -28.03 -25.57 14.10
N LEU A 71 -26.94 -24.81 13.91
CA LEU A 71 -26.20 -24.92 12.65
C LEU A 71 -24.68 -24.83 12.89
N ASP A 72 -24.12 -26.03 12.86
CA ASP A 72 -22.77 -26.47 12.54
C ASP A 72 -21.52 -25.73 13.09
N LYS A 73 -20.77 -26.49 13.89
CA LYS A 73 -19.40 -26.19 14.29
C LYS A 73 -18.47 -26.79 13.24
N GLN A 74 -18.07 -26.04 12.21
CA GLN A 74 -16.89 -26.36 11.38
C GLN A 74 -16.34 -25.06 10.81
N GLU A 75 -15.05 -24.70 10.81
CA GLU A 75 -13.83 -25.26 11.36
C GLU A 75 -12.75 -24.16 11.16
N LEU A 76 -11.82 -24.00 12.10
CA LEU A 76 -10.53 -23.40 11.80
C LEU A 76 -9.79 -24.35 10.85
N LYS A 77 -9.30 -23.82 9.71
CA LYS A 77 -8.08 -24.16 8.95
C LYS A 77 -8.34 -24.34 7.45
N GLN A 78 -7.30 -24.03 6.69
CA GLN A 78 -7.20 -23.94 5.23
C GLN A 78 -7.73 -22.57 4.73
N SER A 79 -6.96 -21.75 4.03
CA SER A 79 -5.93 -22.11 3.10
C SER A 79 -5.03 -20.90 2.83
N SER A 80 -3.78 -21.20 2.55
CA SER A 80 -2.79 -20.39 1.84
C SER A 80 -3.26 -19.97 0.45
N PHE A 81 -4.45 -19.39 0.31
CA PHE A 81 -4.84 -18.71 -0.91
C PHE A 81 -3.95 -17.49 -1.03
N LYS A 82 -2.88 -17.61 -1.83
CA LYS A 82 -2.13 -16.45 -2.35
C LYS A 82 -3.18 -15.43 -2.76
N LYS A 83 -3.32 -14.34 -1.98
CA LYS A 83 -4.18 -13.22 -2.36
C LYS A 83 -3.81 -12.86 -3.79
N PRO A 84 -4.76 -12.88 -4.74
CA PRO A 84 -4.42 -12.76 -6.14
C PRO A 84 -3.77 -11.41 -6.39
N LEU A 85 -2.66 -11.43 -7.13
CA LEU A 85 -2.05 -10.22 -7.64
C LEU A 85 -2.95 -9.67 -8.74
N ALA A 86 -3.00 -8.36 -8.84
CA ALA A 86 -3.79 -7.68 -9.85
C ALA A 86 -2.96 -6.53 -10.44
N ARG A 87 -3.14 -6.27 -11.72
CA ARG A 87 -2.42 -5.23 -12.46
C ARG A 87 -3.36 -4.08 -12.79
N ALA A 88 -2.93 -2.86 -12.54
CA ALA A 88 -3.67 -1.68 -12.95
C ALA A 88 -3.63 -1.52 -14.49
N LEU A 89 -4.81 -1.40 -15.11
CA LEU A 89 -4.95 -1.25 -16.56
C LEU A 89 -4.74 0.19 -17.03
N SER A 90 -5.01 1.16 -16.16
CA SER A 90 -4.77 2.59 -16.40
C SER A 90 -4.46 3.30 -15.08
N LYS A 91 -4.04 4.57 -15.16
CA LYS A 91 -3.94 5.44 -13.98
C LYS A 91 -5.29 5.47 -13.26
N ALA A 92 -5.28 5.22 -11.95
CA ALA A 92 -6.48 5.20 -11.12
C ALA A 92 -6.19 5.77 -9.74
N LEU A 93 -7.22 6.34 -9.10
CA LEU A 93 -7.12 6.84 -7.73
C LEU A 93 -7.44 5.71 -6.76
N LEU A 94 -6.54 5.50 -5.82
CA LEU A 94 -6.77 4.68 -4.63
C LEU A 94 -7.53 5.54 -3.62
N ARG A 95 -8.73 5.10 -3.23
CA ARG A 95 -9.62 5.85 -2.33
C ARG A 95 -9.74 5.20 -0.96
N THR A 96 -10.16 5.98 0.04
CA THR A 96 -10.46 5.50 1.40
C THR A 96 -11.65 4.54 1.45
N ALA A 97 -12.64 4.72 0.56
CA ALA A 97 -13.89 3.96 0.55
C ALA A 97 -14.39 3.67 -0.88
N PRO A 98 -15.30 2.68 -1.07
CA PRO A 98 -15.77 2.23 -2.38
C PRO A 98 -16.89 3.12 -2.94
N PHE A 99 -16.64 4.42 -3.10
CA PHE A 99 -17.55 5.36 -3.78
C PHE A 99 -16.76 6.49 -4.47
N GLU A 100 -17.39 7.21 -5.40
CA GLU A 100 -16.66 8.14 -6.29
C GLU A 100 -16.08 9.37 -5.57
N ASP A 101 -16.80 9.87 -4.58
CA ASP A 101 -16.45 11.08 -3.80
C ASP A 101 -15.54 10.79 -2.60
N ALA A 102 -15.09 9.54 -2.42
CA ALA A 102 -14.20 9.21 -1.32
C ALA A 102 -12.81 9.82 -1.54
N ASP A 103 -12.17 10.25 -0.45
CA ASP A 103 -10.89 10.92 -0.49
C ASP A 103 -9.81 10.07 -1.19
N PRO A 104 -9.01 10.68 -2.09
CA PRO A 104 -7.90 9.99 -2.73
C PRO A 104 -6.75 9.83 -1.72
N LEU A 105 -6.36 8.58 -1.46
CA LEU A 105 -5.19 8.21 -0.66
C LEU A 105 -3.91 8.24 -1.49
N SER A 106 -3.99 7.75 -2.72
CA SER A 106 -2.83 7.60 -3.60
C SER A 106 -3.26 7.42 -5.05
N VAL A 107 -2.29 7.33 -5.94
CA VAL A 107 -2.48 7.07 -7.36
C VAL A 107 -1.79 5.76 -7.69
N VAL A 108 -2.56 4.83 -8.25
CA VAL A 108 -2.02 3.60 -8.85
C VAL A 108 -1.76 3.88 -10.32
N ASN A 109 -0.52 3.69 -10.75
CA ASN A 109 -0.13 3.93 -12.13
C ASN A 109 -0.46 2.72 -13.03
N LYS A 110 -0.59 2.96 -14.33
CA LYS A 110 -0.80 1.87 -15.30
C LYS A 110 0.36 0.88 -15.22
N GLY A 111 0.04 -0.42 -15.16
CA GLY A 111 1.01 -1.51 -15.10
C GLY A 111 1.46 -1.88 -13.68
N GLU A 112 1.13 -1.07 -12.67
CA GLU A 112 1.47 -1.35 -11.28
C GLU A 112 0.76 -2.61 -10.78
N ILE A 113 1.48 -3.42 -10.00
CA ILE A 113 0.99 -4.67 -9.43
C ILE A 113 0.58 -4.44 -7.98
N VAL A 114 -0.65 -4.80 -7.65
CA VAL A 114 -1.25 -4.64 -6.33
C VAL A 114 -1.81 -5.99 -5.86
N LEU A 115 -1.86 -6.18 -4.55
CA LEU A 115 -2.51 -7.35 -3.93
C LEU A 115 -3.99 -7.07 -3.80
N LEU A 116 -4.85 -7.94 -4.32
CA LEU A 116 -6.29 -7.79 -4.20
C LEU A 116 -6.80 -8.53 -2.95
N GLU A 117 -7.52 -7.81 -2.08
CA GLU A 117 -8.03 -8.35 -0.81
C GLU A 117 -9.52 -8.70 -0.89
N LYS A 118 -10.32 -7.81 -1.47
CA LYS A 118 -11.78 -7.95 -1.51
C LYS A 118 -12.34 -7.21 -2.70
N VAL A 119 -13.46 -7.68 -3.24
CA VAL A 119 -14.25 -6.94 -4.23
C VAL A 119 -15.65 -6.74 -3.64
N LYS A 120 -16.18 -5.54 -3.79
CA LYS A 120 -17.53 -5.17 -3.33
C LYS A 120 -18.09 -4.09 -4.25
N ASP A 121 -19.28 -4.30 -4.79
CA ASP A 121 -20.07 -3.30 -5.51
C ASP A 121 -19.31 -2.56 -6.62
N GLY A 122 -18.50 -3.30 -7.42
CA GLY A 122 -17.70 -2.72 -8.50
C GLY A 122 -16.40 -2.04 -8.07
N TRP A 123 -16.04 -2.16 -6.79
CA TRP A 123 -14.78 -1.70 -6.22
C TRP A 123 -13.93 -2.86 -5.73
N SER A 124 -12.64 -2.78 -6.02
CA SER A 124 -11.62 -3.71 -5.55
C SER A 124 -10.82 -3.05 -4.44
N LYS A 125 -10.84 -3.64 -3.25
CA LYS A 125 -9.93 -3.33 -2.16
C LYS A 125 -8.58 -3.94 -2.46
N VAL A 126 -7.57 -3.09 -2.59
CA VAL A 126 -6.21 -3.47 -2.95
C VAL A 126 -5.21 -2.97 -1.93
N LYS A 127 -4.07 -3.65 -1.87
CA LYS A 127 -2.90 -3.27 -1.09
C LYS A 127 -1.72 -3.07 -2.05
N THR A 128 -1.13 -1.88 -2.05
CA THR A 128 0.06 -1.56 -2.85
C THR A 128 1.31 -2.19 -2.23
N ASP A 129 2.42 -2.17 -2.97
CA ASP A 129 3.75 -2.63 -2.54
C ASP A 129 4.26 -1.90 -1.27
N ILE A 130 3.95 -0.60 -1.17
CA ILE A 130 4.19 0.24 0.01
C ILE A 130 3.19 -0.05 1.15
N GLY A 131 2.32 -1.03 1.00
CA GLY A 131 1.41 -1.50 2.04
C GLY A 131 0.18 -0.62 2.27
N LEU A 132 -0.05 0.41 1.45
CA LEU A 132 -1.27 1.22 1.52
C LEU A 132 -2.46 0.40 1.04
N LYS A 133 -3.52 0.37 1.84
CA LYS A 133 -4.78 -0.29 1.51
C LYS A 133 -5.81 0.75 1.10
N GLY A 134 -6.53 0.49 0.03
CA GLY A 134 -7.64 1.34 -0.40
C GLY A 134 -8.48 0.71 -1.49
N TRP A 135 -9.40 1.48 -2.04
CA TRP A 135 -10.38 1.03 -3.02
C TRP A 135 -10.09 1.63 -4.38
N VAL A 136 -10.13 0.79 -5.41
CA VAL A 136 -10.04 1.19 -6.82
C VAL A 136 -11.22 0.57 -7.56
N LYS A 137 -11.75 1.27 -8.58
CA LYS A 137 -12.78 0.70 -9.46
C LYS A 137 -12.29 -0.60 -10.09
N THR A 138 -13.07 -1.67 -9.98
CA THR A 138 -12.71 -2.99 -10.52
C THR A 138 -12.43 -2.94 -12.03
N SER A 139 -13.12 -2.08 -12.78
CA SER A 139 -12.87 -1.86 -14.22
C SER A 139 -11.48 -1.32 -14.57
N LYS A 140 -10.73 -0.84 -13.58
CA LYS A 140 -9.37 -0.30 -13.76
C LYS A 140 -8.28 -1.32 -13.40
N ILE A 141 -8.66 -2.53 -13.03
CA ILE A 141 -7.76 -3.58 -12.55
C ILE A 141 -8.03 -4.88 -13.30
N ALA A 142 -6.97 -5.59 -13.66
CA ALA A 142 -7.03 -6.95 -14.20
C ALA A 142 -6.36 -7.94 -13.25
N TYR A 143 -7.03 -9.06 -12.98
CA TYR A 143 -6.46 -10.15 -12.20
C TYR A 143 -5.26 -10.76 -12.93
N LEU A 144 -4.16 -10.94 -12.22
CA LEU A 144 -3.05 -11.76 -12.66
C LEU A 144 -3.34 -13.17 -12.18
N ASN A 145 -4.04 -13.95 -13.02
CA ASN A 145 -4.23 -15.36 -12.73
C ASN A 145 -2.88 -16.07 -12.92
N THR A 146 -2.24 -16.50 -11.84
CA THR A 146 -1.11 -17.41 -11.91
C THR A 146 -1.66 -18.77 -12.28
N ARG A 147 -1.73 -19.06 -13.59
CA ARG A 147 -1.92 -20.44 -14.07
C ARG A 147 -0.78 -21.27 -13.48
N GLN A 148 -1.12 -22.17 -12.57
CA GLN A 148 -0.33 -23.39 -12.34
C GLN A 148 -1.00 -24.49 -13.16
#